data_AF-A0A432JW19-F1
#
_entry.id   AF-A0A432JW19-F1
#
_cell.length_a   1.000
_cell.length_b   1.000
_cell.length_c   1.000
_cell.angle_alpha   90.00
_cell.angle_beta   90.00
_cell.angle_gamma   90.00
#
_symmetry.space_group_name_H-M   'P 1'
#
loop_
_entity.id
_entity.type
_entity.pdbx_description
1 polymer ?
#
loop_
_entity_poly.entity_id
_entity_poly.type
_entity_poly.pdbx_seq_one_letter_code
_entity_poly.pdbx_strand_id
1 'polypeptide(L)'
;MRNDASEERMGLFLDYENLAIGARQSLGLKRFDFGPIARAMAERGRVVYRRAYADWSTFDDDRRDLVRHQVELIDIPQRMGASRKNSADIKMVVDALELAFEREYVTTIVLCTGDSDFTPLVQKLRELDRRVIGIGVRDSTSKLLPPACDEFLFYDRLEGVEARRESSDQVGGDPAVAENPSLDELVISTLAGMQSSQEDVRASRLKRAMLRIDPTFTESDHGFRGFTELLRHLADRRVVELSGSKRDPEVDLVTGEGPAQAAFDLLAAVVADTAGKKGAAMSGLKTELRRRDSGFSERALGYGGFLQFCR
;
A
#
# COMPACT_ATOMS: atom_id res chain seq x y z
N MET A 1 -25.77 -17.04 25.71
CA MET A 1 -25.15 -15.96 24.90
C MET A 1 -24.10 -16.61 24.02
N ARG A 2 -24.27 -16.61 22.69
CA ARG A 2 -23.25 -17.17 21.79
C ARG A 2 -22.00 -16.30 21.90
N ASN A 3 -20.87 -16.94 22.16
CA ASN A 3 -19.56 -16.30 22.24
C ASN A 3 -19.16 -15.96 20.80
N ASP A 4 -19.42 -14.73 20.37
CA ASP A 4 -19.07 -14.25 19.03
C ASP A 4 -17.58 -13.92 18.96
N ALA A 5 -16.75 -14.95 19.09
CA ALA A 5 -15.29 -14.88 19.10
C ALA A 5 -14.69 -14.45 17.74
N SER A 6 -15.51 -14.04 16.78
CA SER A 6 -15.11 -13.69 15.41
C SER A 6 -15.44 -12.26 14.97
N GLU A 7 -16.14 -11.46 15.78
CA GLU A 7 -16.41 -10.07 15.41
C GLU A 7 -15.17 -9.20 15.67
N GLU A 8 -14.50 -8.72 14.61
CA GLU A 8 -13.39 -7.79 14.72
C GLU A 8 -13.84 -6.52 15.44
N ARG A 9 -13.13 -6.15 16.53
CA ARG A 9 -13.42 -4.94 17.29
C ARG A 9 -12.35 -3.90 17.05
N MET A 10 -12.82 -2.71 16.69
CA MET A 10 -11.97 -1.63 16.21
C MET A 10 -11.95 -0.42 17.14
N GLY A 11 -10.77 0.17 17.30
CA GLY A 11 -10.59 1.52 17.81
C GLY A 11 -10.26 2.48 16.68
N LEU A 12 -11.07 3.53 16.51
CA LEU A 12 -10.95 4.53 15.46
C LEU A 12 -10.45 5.85 16.03
N PHE A 13 -9.34 6.34 15.50
CA PHE A 13 -8.65 7.56 15.90
C PHE A 13 -8.51 8.49 14.71
N LEU A 14 -9.08 9.69 14.81
CA LEU A 14 -9.06 10.68 13.74
C LEU A 14 -8.17 11.85 14.10
N ASP A 15 -7.14 12.07 13.28
CA ASP A 15 -6.51 13.37 13.15
C ASP A 15 -7.40 14.24 12.27
N TYR A 16 -8.35 14.91 12.93
CA TYR A 16 -9.42 15.61 12.21
C TYR A 16 -8.87 16.82 11.45
N GLU A 17 -7.86 17.51 11.99
CA GLU A 17 -7.23 18.64 11.30
C GLU A 17 -6.57 18.17 10.00
N ASN A 18 -5.78 17.09 10.02
CA ASN A 18 -5.11 16.56 8.84
C ASN A 18 -6.11 16.14 7.76
N LEU A 19 -7.14 15.38 8.13
CA LEU A 19 -8.16 14.91 7.18
C LEU A 19 -8.98 16.06 6.61
N ALA A 20 -9.46 16.98 7.46
CA ALA A 20 -10.32 18.07 7.02
C ALA A 20 -9.57 19.07 6.14
N ILE A 21 -8.33 19.40 6.51
CA ILE A 21 -7.47 20.28 5.70
C ILE A 21 -7.11 19.60 4.38
N GLY A 22 -6.69 18.33 4.41
CA GLY A 22 -6.39 17.54 3.21
C GLY A 22 -7.58 17.48 2.26
N ALA A 23 -8.77 17.13 2.77
CA ALA A 23 -9.99 17.04 1.97
C ALA A 23 -10.42 18.41 1.38
N ARG A 24 -10.29 19.50 2.15
CA ARG A 24 -10.59 20.86 1.67
C ARG A 24 -9.64 21.30 0.56
N GLN A 25 -8.35 21.00 0.69
CA GLN A 25 -7.32 21.41 -0.26
C GLN A 25 -7.29 20.54 -1.52
N SER A 26 -7.35 19.22 -1.37
CA SER A 26 -7.18 18.27 -2.47
C SER A 26 -8.48 17.98 -3.22
N LEU A 27 -9.62 17.92 -2.51
CA LEU A 27 -10.91 17.56 -3.12
C LEU A 27 -11.86 18.75 -3.32
N GLY A 28 -11.46 19.94 -2.86
CA GLY A 28 -12.31 21.14 -2.89
C GLY A 28 -13.58 21.02 -2.04
N LEU A 29 -13.59 20.07 -1.10
CA LEU A 29 -14.75 19.84 -0.23
C LEU A 29 -14.89 21.03 0.73
N LYS A 30 -16.08 21.60 0.83
CA LYS A 30 -16.35 22.67 1.83
C LYS A 30 -16.30 22.12 3.25
N ARG A 31 -16.69 20.85 3.41
CA ARG A 31 -16.82 20.16 4.68
C ARG A 31 -16.34 18.73 4.54
N PHE A 32 -15.62 18.25 5.54
CA PHE A 32 -15.25 16.86 5.64
C PHE A 32 -16.44 16.04 6.15
N ASP A 33 -16.82 15.00 5.42
CA ASP A 33 -17.90 14.08 5.79
C ASP A 33 -17.32 12.81 6.41
N PHE A 34 -17.71 12.49 7.65
CA PHE A 34 -17.27 11.28 8.33
C PHE A 34 -18.03 10.02 7.88
N GLY A 35 -19.22 10.18 7.28
CA GLY A 35 -20.10 9.07 6.87
C GLY A 35 -19.41 7.99 6.01
N PRO A 36 -18.61 8.33 4.98
CA PRO A 36 -17.85 7.36 4.20
C PRO A 36 -16.90 6.50 5.03
N ILE A 37 -16.19 7.09 6.00
CA ILE A 37 -15.32 6.35 6.93
C ILE A 37 -16.16 5.44 7.81
N ALA A 38 -17.27 5.95 8.36
CA ALA A 38 -18.16 5.17 9.21
C ALA A 38 -18.69 3.91 8.51
N ARG A 39 -19.11 4.04 7.23
CA ARG A 39 -19.56 2.91 6.40
C ARG A 39 -18.44 1.92 6.13
N ALA A 40 -17.28 2.39 5.67
CA ALA A 40 -16.14 1.54 5.38
C ALA A 40 -15.68 0.72 6.60
N MET A 41 -15.76 1.30 7.79
CA MET A 41 -15.43 0.59 9.03
C MET A 41 -16.54 -0.38 9.46
N ALA A 42 -17.81 -0.03 9.28
CA ALA A 42 -18.93 -0.91 9.60
C ALA A 42 -18.90 -2.23 8.80
N GLU A 43 -18.38 -2.19 7.56
CA GLU A 43 -18.19 -3.40 6.73
C GLU A 43 -17.06 -4.31 7.22
N ARG A 44 -16.07 -3.77 7.94
CA ARG A 44 -14.89 -4.51 8.42
C ARG A 44 -15.10 -5.11 9.81
N GLY A 45 -15.99 -4.52 10.60
CA GLY A 45 -16.30 -5.00 11.94
C GLY A 45 -16.90 -3.94 12.84
N ARG A 46 -16.88 -4.22 14.14
CA ARG A 46 -17.52 -3.37 15.13
C ARG A 46 -16.55 -2.34 15.69
N VAL A 47 -16.76 -1.07 15.34
CA VAL A 47 -16.04 0.03 15.98
C VAL A 47 -16.61 0.28 17.38
N VAL A 48 -15.82 -0.03 18.40
CA VAL A 48 -16.17 0.08 19.83
C VAL A 48 -15.64 1.36 20.46
N TYR A 49 -14.72 2.04 19.77
CA TYR A 49 -14.08 3.27 20.22
C TYR A 49 -13.91 4.22 19.05
N ARG A 50 -14.30 5.49 19.22
CA ARG A 50 -14.26 6.53 18.18
C ARG A 50 -13.82 7.85 18.81
N ARG A 51 -12.63 8.32 18.48
CA ARG A 51 -12.11 9.61 18.94
C ARG A 51 -11.61 10.46 17.78
N ALA A 52 -11.93 11.74 17.83
CA ALA A 52 -11.36 12.74 16.93
C ALA A 52 -10.58 13.77 17.74
N TYR A 53 -9.41 14.15 17.23
CA TYR A 53 -8.47 15.07 17.85
C TYR A 53 -8.34 16.31 16.97
N ALA A 54 -8.60 17.49 17.54
CA ALA A 54 -8.40 18.77 16.89
C ALA A 54 -8.47 19.93 17.90
N ASP A 55 -8.04 21.11 17.46
CA ASP A 55 -8.48 22.37 18.05
C ASP A 55 -9.89 22.70 17.56
N TRP A 56 -10.92 22.35 18.34
CA TRP A 56 -12.31 22.49 17.91
C TRP A 56 -12.79 23.94 17.76
N SER A 57 -11.99 24.93 18.20
CA SER A 57 -12.29 26.34 17.95
C SER A 57 -12.31 26.69 16.46
N THR A 58 -11.62 25.90 15.62
CA THR A 58 -11.51 26.14 14.17
C THR A 58 -12.52 25.32 13.34
N PHE A 59 -13.23 24.37 13.97
CA PHE A 59 -14.09 23.38 13.31
C PHE A 59 -15.49 23.27 13.95
N ASP A 60 -16.04 24.38 14.46
CA ASP A 60 -17.28 24.35 15.25
C ASP A 60 -18.49 23.78 14.46
N ASP A 61 -18.59 24.12 13.16
CA ASP A 61 -19.63 23.62 12.27
C ASP A 61 -19.56 22.09 12.08
N ASP A 62 -18.37 21.50 12.24
CA ASP A 62 -18.10 20.09 11.98
C ASP A 62 -18.49 19.17 13.14
N ARG A 63 -18.46 19.70 14.37
CA ARG A 63 -18.73 18.95 15.62
C ARG A 63 -20.05 18.20 15.60
N ARG A 64 -21.10 18.83 15.06
CA ARG A 64 -22.45 18.24 15.03
C ARG A 64 -22.52 16.93 14.25
N ASP A 65 -21.75 16.81 13.17
CA ASP A 65 -21.75 15.60 12.34
C ASP A 65 -21.01 14.45 13.03
N LEU A 66 -19.85 14.73 13.61
CA LEU A 66 -19.08 13.75 14.37
C LEU A 66 -19.86 13.23 15.59
N VAL A 67 -20.56 14.12 16.31
CA VAL A 67 -21.40 13.73 17.45
C VAL A 67 -22.57 12.82 17.02
N ARG A 68 -23.19 13.06 15.86
CA ARG A 68 -24.24 12.17 15.32
C ARG A 68 -23.71 10.76 15.05
N HIS A 69 -22.45 10.66 14.68
CA HIS A 69 -21.76 9.38 14.49
C HIS A 69 -21.14 8.81 15.77
N GLN A 70 -21.46 9.38 16.94
CA GLN A 70 -20.97 8.95 18.26
C GLN A 70 -19.45 8.98 18.35
N VAL A 71 -18.81 9.97 17.71
CA VAL A 71 -17.38 10.24 17.83
C VAL A 71 -17.16 11.15 19.03
N GLU A 72 -16.31 10.71 19.96
CA GLU A 72 -15.87 11.53 21.08
C GLU A 72 -14.90 12.60 20.57
N LEU A 73 -15.16 13.86 20.91
CA LEU A 73 -14.36 15.00 20.49
C LEU A 73 -13.32 15.32 21.57
N ILE A 74 -12.05 15.06 21.27
CA ILE A 74 -10.93 15.38 22.15
C ILE A 74 -10.40 16.75 21.78
N ASP A 75 -10.60 17.72 22.67
CA ASP A 75 -10.20 19.10 22.44
C ASP A 75 -8.72 19.31 22.79
N ILE A 76 -7.96 19.81 21.81
CA ILE A 76 -6.52 20.07 21.92
C ILE A 76 -6.29 21.55 21.60
N PRO A 77 -6.58 22.45 22.57
CA PRO A 77 -6.45 23.88 22.35
C PRO A 77 -4.98 24.26 22.10
N GLN A 78 -4.72 24.95 21.00
CA GLN A 78 -3.37 25.41 20.68
C GLN A 78 -3.04 26.66 21.51
N ARG A 79 -1.97 26.60 22.33
CA ARG A 79 -1.51 27.77 23.09
C ARG A 79 -0.92 28.81 22.13
N MET A 80 -1.37 30.07 22.24
CA MET A 80 -0.79 31.19 21.50
C MET A 80 0.72 31.28 21.76
N GLY A 81 1.53 31.12 20.71
CA GLY A 81 3.00 31.34 20.75
C GLY A 81 3.88 30.09 20.90
N ALA A 82 3.33 28.89 21.12
CA ALA A 82 4.09 27.64 21.04
C ALA A 82 3.99 27.05 19.62
N SER A 83 5.04 26.33 19.19
CA SER A 83 5.06 25.64 17.89
C SER A 83 3.81 24.81 17.70
N ARG A 84 2.95 25.30 16.81
CA ARG A 84 1.74 24.67 16.34
C ARG A 84 2.14 23.33 15.70
N LYS A 85 1.64 22.19 16.18
CA LYS A 85 1.30 20.96 15.42
C LYS A 85 1.28 19.66 16.25
N ASN A 86 2.23 19.41 17.15
CA ASN A 86 2.40 18.02 17.65
C ASN A 86 1.53 17.60 18.84
N SER A 87 0.73 18.49 19.45
CA SER A 87 -0.02 18.14 20.67
C SER A 87 -1.16 17.15 20.40
N ALA A 88 -1.86 17.31 19.27
CA ALA A 88 -2.93 16.40 18.89
C ALA A 88 -2.35 15.03 18.56
N ASP A 89 -1.25 15.00 17.79
CA ASP A 89 -0.56 13.76 17.41
C ASP A 89 -0.09 12.97 18.63
N ILE A 90 0.61 13.64 19.56
CA ILE A 90 1.09 13.02 20.79
C ILE A 90 -0.08 12.46 21.60
N LYS A 91 -1.17 13.22 21.74
CA LYS A 91 -2.34 12.74 22.50
C LYS A 91 -3.00 11.54 21.82
N MET A 92 -3.13 11.56 20.50
CA MET A 92 -3.67 10.44 19.73
C MET A 92 -2.79 9.19 19.87
N VAL A 93 -1.47 9.33 19.79
CA VAL A 93 -0.50 8.23 20.01
C VAL A 93 -0.67 7.62 21.41
N VAL A 94 -0.75 8.46 22.45
CA VAL A 94 -0.91 7.99 23.83
C VAL A 94 -2.21 7.20 23.99
N ASP A 95 -3.33 7.72 23.49
CA ASP A 95 -4.63 7.06 23.61
C ASP A 95 -4.69 5.75 22.80
N ALA A 96 -4.08 5.70 21.62
CA ALA A 96 -4.03 4.50 20.79
C ALA A 96 -3.22 3.38 21.47
N LEU A 97 -2.08 3.72 22.06
CA LEU A 97 -1.27 2.78 22.84
C LEU A 97 -2.00 2.33 24.10
N GLU A 98 -2.59 3.25 24.86
CA GLU A 98 -3.40 2.93 26.05
C GLU A 98 -4.52 1.93 25.69
N LEU A 99 -5.27 2.19 24.61
CA LEU A 99 -6.32 1.28 24.15
C LEU A 99 -5.75 -0.10 23.79
N ALA A 100 -4.61 -0.14 23.07
CA ALA A 100 -3.97 -1.38 22.66
C ALA A 100 -3.43 -2.20 23.85
N PHE A 101 -3.02 -1.56 24.94
CA PHE A 101 -2.55 -2.24 26.16
C PHE A 101 -3.70 -2.64 27.08
N GLU A 102 -4.68 -1.77 27.32
CA GLU A 102 -5.67 -2.02 28.35
C GLU A 102 -6.90 -2.80 27.88
N ARG A 103 -7.15 -2.86 26.57
CA ARG A 103 -8.36 -3.46 26.00
C ARG A 103 -7.98 -4.53 24.98
N GLU A 104 -7.58 -5.69 25.49
CA GLU A 104 -7.15 -6.83 24.67
C GLU A 104 -8.14 -7.24 23.57
N TYR A 105 -9.44 -7.04 23.82
CA TYR A 105 -10.50 -7.34 22.87
C TYR A 105 -10.52 -6.43 21.64
N VAL A 106 -9.78 -5.32 21.61
CA VAL A 106 -9.65 -4.43 20.44
C VAL A 106 -8.52 -4.97 19.57
N THR A 107 -8.86 -5.76 18.57
CA THR A 107 -7.89 -6.44 17.69
C THR A 107 -7.35 -5.53 16.58
N THR A 108 -8.09 -4.49 16.24
CA THR A 108 -7.79 -3.63 15.08
C THR A 108 -7.79 -2.16 15.50
N ILE A 109 -6.76 -1.42 15.09
CA ILE A 109 -6.63 0.03 15.30
C ILE A 109 -6.70 0.72 13.94
N VAL A 110 -7.57 1.72 13.84
CA VAL A 110 -7.78 2.50 12.64
C VAL A 110 -7.26 3.92 12.88
N LEU A 111 -6.25 4.31 12.12
CA LEU A 111 -5.64 5.64 12.18
C LEU A 111 -6.08 6.42 10.96
N CYS A 112 -6.88 7.46 11.16
CA CYS A 112 -7.29 8.36 10.09
C CYS A 112 -6.36 9.58 10.07
N THR A 113 -5.26 9.46 9.35
CA THR A 113 -4.25 10.50 9.13
C THR A 113 -3.45 10.18 7.86
N GLY A 114 -2.96 11.22 7.18
CA GLY A 114 -1.98 11.09 6.09
C GLY A 114 -0.53 11.28 6.53
N ASP A 115 -0.27 11.55 7.83
CA ASP A 115 1.06 11.93 8.32
C ASP A 115 1.95 10.70 8.61
N SER A 116 3.15 10.68 8.01
CA SER A 116 4.14 9.63 8.25
C SER A 116 4.76 9.63 9.63
N ASP A 117 4.60 10.70 10.42
CA ASP A 117 5.06 10.74 11.81
C ASP A 117 4.36 9.68 12.70
N PHE A 118 3.24 9.10 12.23
CA PHE A 118 2.58 7.97 12.88
C PHE A 118 3.20 6.60 12.57
N THR A 119 4.17 6.51 11.66
CA THR A 119 4.82 5.24 11.29
C THR A 119 5.37 4.47 12.51
N PRO A 120 6.03 5.11 13.50
CA PRO A 120 6.47 4.42 14.71
C PRO A 120 5.32 3.86 15.55
N LEU A 121 4.17 4.55 15.61
CA LEU A 121 2.97 4.05 16.28
C LEU A 121 2.45 2.79 15.56
N VAL A 122 2.36 2.83 14.23
CA VAL A 122 1.92 1.69 13.43
C VAL A 122 2.80 0.47 13.70
N GLN A 123 4.13 0.64 13.66
CA GLN A 123 5.08 -0.43 13.98
C GLN A 123 4.84 -0.98 15.39
N LYS A 124 4.67 -0.10 16.38
CA LYS A 124 4.44 -0.51 17.76
C LYS A 124 3.13 -1.26 17.97
N LEU A 125 2.06 -0.85 17.29
CA LEU A 125 0.77 -1.53 17.34
C LEU A 125 0.87 -2.94 16.72
N ARG A 126 1.61 -3.08 15.61
CA ARG A 126 1.86 -4.38 14.98
C ARG A 126 2.72 -5.30 15.87
N GLU A 127 3.73 -4.76 16.56
CA GLU A 127 4.47 -5.51 17.59
C GLU A 127 3.56 -6.04 18.71
N LEU A 128 2.47 -5.33 19.01
CA LEU A 128 1.45 -5.72 19.98
C LEU A 128 0.35 -6.61 19.39
N ASP A 129 0.59 -7.20 18.21
CA ASP A 129 -0.35 -8.07 17.48
C ASP A 129 -1.69 -7.38 17.16
N ARG A 130 -1.67 -6.06 16.97
CA ARG A 130 -2.82 -5.30 16.50
C ARG A 130 -2.74 -5.14 14.99
N ARG A 131 -3.85 -5.43 14.31
CA ARG A 131 -4.03 -5.05 12.91
C ARG A 131 -4.17 -3.53 12.81
N VAL A 132 -3.46 -2.90 11.89
CA VAL A 132 -3.51 -1.44 11.69
C VAL A 132 -4.06 -1.08 10.32
N ILE A 133 -5.15 -0.32 10.32
CA ILE A 133 -5.77 0.23 9.10
C ILE A 133 -5.50 1.74 9.05
N GLY A 134 -4.80 2.20 8.02
CA GLY A 134 -4.63 3.63 7.77
C GLY A 134 -5.75 4.18 6.88
N ILE A 135 -6.19 5.42 7.14
CA ILE A 135 -7.10 6.14 6.26
C ILE A 135 -6.58 7.56 6.04
N GLY A 136 -6.35 7.95 4.79
CA GLY A 136 -5.84 9.28 4.46
C GLY A 136 -6.40 9.84 3.16
N VAL A 137 -6.28 11.14 2.95
CA VAL A 137 -6.57 11.80 1.67
C VAL A 137 -5.36 11.62 0.76
N ARG A 138 -5.54 11.12 -0.46
CA ARG A 138 -4.45 10.68 -1.35
C ARG A 138 -3.33 11.70 -1.50
N ASP A 139 -3.68 12.93 -1.84
CA ASP A 139 -2.70 13.94 -2.20
C ASP A 139 -2.00 14.55 -0.97
N SER A 140 -2.58 14.39 0.22
CA SER A 140 -1.99 14.84 1.48
C SER A 140 -1.34 13.70 2.28
N THR A 141 -1.39 12.46 1.78
CA THR A 141 -0.83 11.29 2.45
C THR A 141 0.63 11.08 2.06
N SER A 142 1.51 10.98 3.05
CA SER A 142 2.90 10.61 2.85
C SER A 142 3.02 9.19 2.30
N LYS A 143 3.86 8.98 1.28
CA LYS A 143 4.12 7.65 0.68
C LYS A 143 4.71 6.64 1.67
N LEU A 144 5.23 7.10 2.81
CA LEU A 144 5.84 6.25 3.83
C LEU A 144 4.82 5.61 4.79
N LEU A 145 3.65 6.23 4.97
CA LEU A 145 2.65 5.74 5.92
C LEU A 145 1.93 4.48 5.42
N PRO A 146 1.42 4.42 4.17
CA PRO A 146 0.68 3.25 3.72
C PRO A 146 1.44 1.92 3.80
N PRO A 147 2.72 1.81 3.38
CA PRO A 147 3.50 0.58 3.52
C PRO A 147 3.72 0.12 4.97
N ALA A 148 3.56 1.02 5.94
CA ALA A 148 3.68 0.66 7.35
C ALA A 148 2.43 -0.08 7.88
N CYS A 149 1.25 0.23 7.33
CA CYS A 149 -0.04 -0.33 7.74
C CYS A 149 -0.26 -1.74 7.19
N ASP A 150 -1.20 -2.49 7.79
CA ASP A 150 -1.64 -3.78 7.23
C ASP A 150 -2.67 -3.59 6.11
N GLU A 151 -3.41 -2.48 6.15
CA GLU A 151 -4.33 -2.02 5.12
C GLU A 151 -4.32 -0.49 5.07
N PHE A 152 -4.43 0.11 3.88
CA PHE A 152 -4.56 1.55 3.75
C PHE A 152 -5.71 1.93 2.81
N LEU A 153 -6.60 2.82 3.27
CA LEU A 153 -7.74 3.31 2.52
C LEU A 153 -7.56 4.79 2.18
N PHE A 154 -7.79 5.13 0.92
CA PHE A 154 -7.86 6.54 0.53
C PHE A 154 -9.28 7.05 0.68
N TYR A 155 -9.45 8.12 1.46
CA TYR A 155 -10.74 8.75 1.71
C TYR A 155 -11.48 9.07 0.40
N ASP A 156 -10.76 9.58 -0.59
CA ASP A 156 -11.27 10.00 -1.90
C ASP A 156 -11.85 8.84 -2.73
N ARG A 157 -11.56 7.60 -2.34
CA ARG A 157 -12.06 6.37 -2.97
C ARG A 157 -13.20 5.72 -2.20
N LEU A 158 -13.54 6.22 -1.02
CA LEU A 158 -14.62 5.67 -0.22
C LEU A 158 -15.96 5.97 -0.87
N GLU A 159 -16.89 5.01 -0.78
CA GLU A 159 -18.22 5.16 -1.34
C GLU A 159 -18.99 6.32 -0.68
N GLY A 160 -19.56 7.19 -1.50
CA GLY A 160 -20.28 8.39 -1.08
C GLY A 160 -19.41 9.64 -0.92
N VAL A 161 -18.13 9.60 -1.28
CA VAL A 161 -17.32 10.81 -1.46
C VAL A 161 -17.51 11.34 -2.88
N GLU A 162 -18.34 12.38 -3.03
CA GLU A 162 -18.47 13.13 -4.28
C GLU A 162 -17.30 14.13 -4.42
N ALA A 163 -16.10 13.61 -4.64
CA ALA A 163 -14.98 14.44 -5.03
C ALA A 163 -15.26 15.03 -6.42
N ARG A 164 -15.03 16.34 -6.59
CA ARG A 164 -14.89 16.92 -7.93
C ARG A 164 -13.61 16.35 -8.52
N ARG A 165 -13.72 15.18 -9.17
CA ARG A 165 -12.68 14.64 -10.03
C ARG A 165 -12.54 15.62 -11.18
N GLU A 166 -11.66 16.61 -11.04
CA GLU A 166 -11.02 17.14 -12.23
C GLU A 166 -10.29 15.95 -12.83
N SER A 167 -10.89 15.42 -13.90
CA SER A 167 -10.38 14.36 -14.71
C SER A 167 -8.95 14.71 -15.11
N SER A 168 -7.96 14.15 -14.42
CA SER A 168 -6.63 13.93 -14.98
C SER A 168 -6.70 12.73 -15.93
N ASP A 169 -7.65 12.78 -16.88
CA ASP A 169 -7.57 12.04 -18.12
C ASP A 169 -6.97 13.00 -19.15
N GLN A 170 -5.70 12.72 -19.48
CA GLN A 170 -4.88 13.31 -20.55
C GLN A 170 -4.25 14.69 -20.32
N VAL A 171 -2.96 14.67 -19.93
CA VAL A 171 -1.89 15.33 -20.72
C VAL A 171 -0.66 14.44 -20.65
N GLY A 172 -0.17 14.01 -21.81
CA GLY A 172 1.16 13.41 -21.95
C GLY A 172 2.23 14.35 -21.41
N GLY A 173 2.88 13.93 -20.33
CA GLY A 173 4.05 14.56 -19.75
C GLY A 173 4.89 13.45 -19.16
N ASP A 174 6.06 13.23 -19.75
CA ASP A 174 7.06 12.25 -19.34
C ASP A 174 7.35 12.40 -17.83
N PRO A 175 7.00 11.44 -16.97
CA PRO A 175 7.30 11.55 -15.56
C PRO A 175 8.77 11.19 -15.37
N ALA A 176 9.55 12.19 -14.99
CA ALA A 176 10.86 12.01 -14.42
C ALA A 176 10.82 10.88 -13.37
N VAL A 177 11.64 9.86 -13.64
CA VAL A 177 11.78 8.60 -12.91
C VAL A 177 12.02 8.87 -11.42
N ALA A 178 11.01 8.57 -10.60
CA ALA A 178 11.18 8.25 -9.20
C ALA A 178 10.61 6.83 -8.99
N GLU A 179 11.51 5.91 -8.62
CA GLU A 179 11.37 4.45 -8.60
C GLU A 179 10.19 3.96 -7.72
N ASN A 180 8.98 3.88 -8.28
CA ASN A 180 8.06 2.80 -7.91
C ASN A 180 8.40 1.61 -8.83
N PRO A 181 8.57 0.38 -8.29
CA PRO A 181 8.75 -0.78 -9.15
C PRO A 181 7.59 -0.84 -10.13
N SER A 182 7.88 -1.11 -11.41
CA SER A 182 6.83 -1.30 -12.39
C SER A 182 5.91 -2.42 -11.90
N LEU A 183 4.60 -2.36 -12.19
CA LEU A 183 3.62 -3.36 -11.75
C LEU A 183 4.08 -4.80 -11.98
N ASP A 184 4.75 -5.01 -13.12
CA ASP A 184 5.39 -6.26 -13.50
C ASP A 184 6.47 -6.68 -12.48
N GLU A 185 7.36 -5.77 -12.07
CA GLU A 185 8.39 -6.01 -11.05
C GLU A 185 7.79 -6.37 -9.68
N LEU A 186 6.69 -5.72 -9.27
CA LEU A 186 6.01 -6.05 -8.00
C LEU A 186 5.45 -7.48 -8.05
N VAL A 187 4.77 -7.85 -9.14
CA VAL A 187 4.20 -9.20 -9.31
C VAL A 187 5.31 -10.25 -9.38
N ILE A 188 6.34 -10.02 -10.21
CA ILE A 188 7.46 -10.95 -10.39
C ILE A 188 8.23 -11.15 -9.08
N SER A 189 8.63 -10.07 -8.40
CA SER A 189 9.41 -10.16 -7.16
C SER A 189 8.62 -10.84 -6.03
N THR A 190 7.32 -10.58 -5.94
CA THR A 190 6.44 -11.24 -4.97
C THR A 190 6.30 -12.73 -5.28
N LEU A 191 6.08 -13.08 -6.55
CA LEU A 191 5.90 -14.46 -6.98
C LEU A 191 7.19 -15.27 -6.81
N ALA A 192 8.33 -14.73 -7.23
CA ALA A 192 9.65 -15.35 -7.06
C ALA A 192 9.98 -15.61 -5.58
N GLY A 193 9.67 -14.65 -4.69
CA GLY A 193 9.83 -14.82 -3.25
C GLY A 193 8.98 -15.97 -2.69
N MET A 194 7.76 -16.15 -3.20
CA MET A 194 6.84 -17.20 -2.76
C MET A 194 7.21 -18.59 -3.27
N GLN A 195 7.69 -18.71 -4.51
CA GLN A 195 8.04 -19.99 -5.15
C GLN A 195 9.30 -20.65 -4.56
N SER A 196 10.14 -19.89 -3.85
CA SER A 196 11.26 -20.43 -3.07
C SER A 196 10.84 -21.49 -2.02
N SER A 197 9.54 -21.57 -1.72
CA SER A 197 8.96 -22.52 -0.75
C SER A 197 8.37 -23.83 -1.34
N GLN A 198 8.59 -24.14 -2.63
CA GLN A 198 8.15 -25.39 -3.31
C GLN A 198 6.62 -25.67 -3.27
N GLU A 199 5.77 -24.65 -3.26
CA GLU A 199 4.32 -24.81 -3.41
C GLU A 199 3.76 -23.98 -4.57
N ASP A 200 2.74 -24.51 -5.25
CA ASP A 200 1.99 -23.79 -6.27
C ASP A 200 1.36 -22.52 -5.67
N VAL A 201 1.62 -21.37 -6.30
CA VAL A 201 1.16 -20.07 -5.80
C VAL A 201 -0.20 -19.74 -6.40
N ARG A 202 -1.26 -19.76 -5.58
CA ARG A 202 -2.58 -19.29 -6.02
C ARG A 202 -2.65 -17.77 -6.18
N ALA A 203 -3.45 -17.31 -7.14
CA ALA A 203 -3.70 -15.89 -7.38
C ALA A 203 -4.16 -15.14 -6.13
N SER A 204 -5.03 -15.75 -5.32
CA SER A 204 -5.48 -15.18 -4.04
C SER A 204 -4.35 -15.03 -3.02
N ARG A 205 -3.41 -15.98 -2.96
CA ARG A 205 -2.22 -15.92 -2.08
C ARG A 205 -1.24 -14.86 -2.56
N LEU A 206 -1.03 -14.76 -3.88
CA LEU A 206 -0.21 -13.73 -4.51
C LEU A 206 -0.76 -12.33 -4.25
N LYS A 207 -2.05 -12.09 -4.47
CA LYS A 207 -2.70 -10.80 -4.18
C LYS A 207 -2.52 -10.39 -2.72
N ARG A 208 -2.71 -11.32 -1.77
CA ARG A 208 -2.48 -11.04 -0.34
C ARG A 208 -1.03 -10.71 -0.04
N ALA A 209 -0.07 -11.35 -0.71
CA ALA A 209 1.34 -11.04 -0.55
C ALA A 209 1.69 -9.67 -1.11
N MET A 210 1.15 -9.31 -2.28
CA MET A 210 1.29 -7.97 -2.85
C MET A 210 0.73 -6.90 -1.93
N LEU A 211 -0.48 -7.11 -1.38
CA LEU A 211 -1.10 -6.16 -0.45
C LEU A 211 -0.34 -6.01 0.88
N ARG A 212 0.48 -6.99 1.28
CA ARG A 212 1.38 -6.85 2.43
C ARG A 212 2.62 -6.01 2.12
N ILE A 213 3.06 -6.01 0.86
CA ILE A 213 4.21 -5.23 0.40
C ILE A 213 3.78 -3.79 0.10
N ASP A 214 2.66 -3.65 -0.60
CA ASP A 214 2.02 -2.39 -0.93
C ASP A 214 0.52 -2.44 -0.61
N PRO A 215 0.12 -1.96 0.58
CA PRO A 215 -1.28 -1.89 0.99
C PRO A 215 -2.14 -0.91 0.16
N THR A 216 -1.52 -0.05 -0.65
CA THR A 216 -2.23 0.89 -1.53
C THR A 216 -2.59 0.31 -2.89
N PHE A 217 -2.03 -0.86 -3.21
CA PHE A 217 -2.18 -1.49 -4.50
C PHE A 217 -3.65 -1.72 -4.85
N THR A 218 -4.05 -1.23 -6.01
CA THR A 218 -5.35 -1.55 -6.61
C THR A 218 -5.21 -1.72 -8.11
N GLU A 219 -5.93 -2.70 -8.64
CA GLU A 219 -5.92 -3.04 -10.06
C GLU A 219 -6.39 -1.89 -10.95
N SER A 220 -7.30 -1.05 -10.44
CA SER A 220 -7.85 0.09 -11.19
C SER A 220 -6.80 1.14 -11.53
N ASP A 221 -5.79 1.32 -10.67
CA ASP A 221 -4.72 2.30 -10.88
C ASP A 221 -3.82 1.91 -12.06
N HIS A 222 -3.91 0.65 -12.46
CA HIS A 222 -3.20 0.09 -13.61
C HIS A 222 -4.15 -0.24 -14.77
N GLY A 223 -5.40 0.21 -14.72
CA GLY A 223 -6.39 0.03 -15.79
C GLY A 223 -7.10 -1.33 -15.83
N PHE A 224 -7.00 -2.13 -14.75
CA PHE A 224 -7.64 -3.45 -14.67
C PHE A 224 -8.85 -3.43 -13.74
N ARG A 225 -9.92 -4.16 -14.10
CA ARG A 225 -11.15 -4.26 -13.28
C ARG A 225 -11.03 -5.24 -12.13
N GLY A 226 -9.97 -6.04 -12.10
CA GLY A 226 -9.67 -6.94 -10.99
C GLY A 226 -8.44 -7.81 -11.24
N PHE A 227 -8.01 -8.49 -10.18
CA PHE A 227 -6.75 -9.24 -10.17
C PHE A 227 -6.63 -10.28 -11.28
N THR A 228 -7.72 -10.98 -11.59
CA THR A 228 -7.70 -12.00 -12.65
C THR A 228 -7.48 -11.38 -14.03
N GLU A 229 -7.95 -10.15 -14.28
CA GLU A 229 -7.71 -9.44 -15.54
C GLU A 229 -6.26 -8.98 -15.65
N LEU A 230 -5.70 -8.47 -14.54
CA LEU A 230 -4.27 -8.16 -14.43
C LEU A 230 -3.40 -9.39 -14.72
N LEU A 231 -3.68 -10.53 -14.09
CA LEU A 231 -2.92 -11.75 -14.29
C LEU A 231 -3.00 -12.26 -15.74
N ARG A 232 -4.18 -12.15 -16.38
CA ARG A 232 -4.31 -12.50 -17.81
C ARG A 232 -3.48 -11.59 -18.70
N HIS A 233 -3.47 -10.28 -18.42
CA HIS A 233 -2.63 -9.34 -19.16
C HIS A 233 -1.13 -9.69 -19.03
N LEU A 234 -0.68 -10.10 -17.84
CA LEU A 234 0.69 -10.56 -17.62
C LEU A 234 0.98 -11.91 -18.31
N ALA A 235 -0.02 -12.80 -18.38
CA ALA A 235 0.08 -14.06 -19.10
C ALA A 235 0.17 -13.86 -20.62
N ASP A 236 -0.63 -12.95 -21.18
CA ASP A 236 -0.57 -12.57 -22.60
C ASP A 236 0.82 -12.00 -22.98
N ARG A 237 1.47 -11.33 -22.03
CA ARG A 237 2.84 -10.81 -22.16
C ARG A 237 3.93 -11.84 -21.81
N ARG A 238 3.57 -13.09 -21.53
CA ARG A 238 4.47 -14.19 -21.15
C ARG A 238 5.34 -13.87 -19.93
N VAL A 239 4.79 -13.16 -18.96
CA VAL A 239 5.44 -12.91 -17.66
C VAL A 239 5.08 -14.00 -16.66
N VAL A 240 3.82 -14.45 -16.67
CA VAL A 240 3.31 -15.51 -15.79
C VAL A 240 2.56 -16.56 -16.58
N GLU A 241 2.52 -17.79 -16.10
CA GLU A 241 1.62 -18.83 -16.59
C GLU A 241 0.45 -18.98 -15.62
N LEU A 242 -0.74 -19.17 -16.18
CA LEU A 242 -1.96 -19.40 -15.41
C LEU A 242 -2.48 -20.80 -15.67
N SER A 243 -2.64 -21.60 -14.63
CA SER A 243 -3.19 -22.95 -14.70
C SER A 243 -4.33 -23.15 -13.70
N GLY A 244 -5.04 -24.28 -13.81
CA GLY A 244 -6.13 -24.62 -12.88
C GLY A 244 -7.42 -23.82 -13.05
N SER A 245 -7.98 -23.34 -11.94
CA SER A 245 -9.33 -22.75 -11.88
C SER A 245 -9.42 -21.36 -12.51
N LYS A 246 -10.50 -21.07 -13.25
CA LYS A 246 -10.74 -19.72 -13.83
C LYS A 246 -10.93 -18.61 -12.78
N ARG A 247 -11.32 -18.94 -11.54
CA ARG A 247 -11.64 -17.97 -10.49
C ARG A 247 -10.47 -17.69 -9.55
N ASP A 248 -9.64 -18.69 -9.27
CA ASP A 248 -8.43 -18.59 -8.47
C ASP A 248 -7.35 -19.48 -9.10
N PRO A 249 -6.74 -19.02 -10.21
CA PRO A 249 -5.75 -19.83 -10.92
C PRO A 249 -4.49 -19.98 -10.09
N GLU A 250 -3.76 -21.06 -10.37
CA GLU A 250 -2.36 -21.18 -10.00
C GLU A 250 -1.56 -20.28 -10.94
N VAL A 251 -0.60 -19.56 -10.35
CA VAL A 251 0.23 -18.57 -11.03
C VAL A 251 1.67 -19.03 -10.89
N ASP A 252 2.33 -19.23 -12.02
CA ASP A 252 3.76 -19.55 -12.09
C ASP A 252 4.49 -18.46 -12.87
N LEU A 253 5.79 -18.28 -12.63
CA LEU A 253 6.63 -17.53 -13.55
C LEU A 253 6.86 -18.39 -14.77
N VAL A 254 6.83 -17.81 -15.97
CA VAL A 254 7.22 -18.52 -17.19
C VAL A 254 8.69 -18.93 -17.05
N THR A 255 8.94 -20.22 -16.77
CA THR A 255 10.27 -20.81 -16.70
C THR A 255 10.48 -21.71 -17.92
N GLY A 256 11.16 -21.16 -18.92
CA GLY A 256 11.38 -21.78 -20.22
C GLY A 256 10.77 -20.94 -21.35
N GLU A 257 11.61 -20.44 -22.25
CA GLU A 257 11.25 -19.55 -23.37
C GLU A 257 10.65 -18.17 -22.99
N GLY A 258 10.99 -17.66 -21.81
CA GLY A 258 10.65 -16.29 -21.35
C GLY A 258 11.82 -15.28 -21.46
N PRO A 259 11.58 -13.98 -21.19
CA PRO A 259 12.59 -12.93 -21.22
C PRO A 259 13.81 -13.22 -20.33
N ALA A 260 13.60 -13.92 -19.21
CA ALA A 260 14.69 -14.34 -18.31
C ALA A 260 15.60 -15.40 -18.95
N GLN A 261 15.04 -16.34 -19.74
CA GLN A 261 15.83 -17.30 -20.49
C GLN A 261 16.57 -16.63 -21.65
N ALA A 262 15.91 -15.74 -22.39
CA ALA A 262 16.56 -14.97 -23.45
C ALA A 262 17.73 -14.12 -22.92
N ALA A 263 17.54 -13.51 -21.75
CA ALA A 263 18.57 -12.78 -21.04
C ALA A 263 19.70 -13.69 -20.52
N PHE A 264 19.37 -14.89 -20.04
CA PHE A 264 20.35 -15.89 -19.61
C PHE A 264 21.15 -16.44 -20.80
N ASP A 265 20.49 -16.73 -21.93
CA ASP A 265 21.13 -17.16 -23.17
C ASP A 265 22.02 -16.05 -23.73
N LEU A 266 21.58 -14.79 -23.64
CA LEU A 266 22.39 -13.63 -23.99
C LEU A 266 23.61 -13.50 -23.07
N LEU A 267 23.46 -13.70 -21.76
CA LEU A 267 24.57 -13.73 -20.81
C LEU A 267 25.53 -14.88 -21.15
N ALA A 268 25.02 -16.08 -21.43
CA ALA A 268 25.83 -17.24 -21.80
C ALA A 268 26.61 -16.99 -23.10
N ALA A 269 25.99 -16.36 -24.11
CA ALA A 269 26.64 -15.98 -25.36
C ALA A 269 27.71 -14.90 -25.14
N VAL A 270 27.42 -13.86 -24.35
CA VAL A 270 28.38 -12.81 -24.01
C VAL A 270 29.58 -13.38 -23.26
N VAL A 271 29.33 -14.26 -22.28
CA VAL A 271 30.38 -14.95 -21.52
C VAL A 271 31.20 -15.85 -22.43
N ALA A 272 30.59 -16.59 -23.35
CA ALA A 272 31.31 -17.41 -24.32
C ALA A 272 32.24 -16.57 -25.23
N ASP A 273 31.80 -15.37 -25.64
CA ASP A 273 32.58 -14.48 -26.51
C ASP A 273 33.68 -13.70 -25.77
N THR A 274 33.51 -13.45 -24.47
CA THR A 274 34.49 -12.70 -23.65
C THR A 274 35.38 -13.58 -22.78
N ALA A 275 35.04 -14.87 -22.59
CA ALA A 275 35.85 -15.80 -21.82
C ALA A 275 37.06 -16.30 -22.62
N GLY A 276 38.27 -15.90 -22.20
CA GLY A 276 39.49 -16.63 -22.55
C GLY A 276 39.63 -17.94 -21.75
N LYS A 277 40.79 -18.60 -21.83
CA LYS A 277 41.11 -19.85 -21.10
C LYS A 277 41.00 -19.79 -19.56
N LYS A 278 40.72 -18.61 -18.96
CA LYS A 278 40.59 -18.38 -17.52
C LYS A 278 39.17 -17.94 -17.08
N GLY A 279 38.17 -18.01 -17.97
CA GLY A 279 36.82 -17.52 -17.71
C GLY A 279 36.64 -16.03 -18.02
N ALA A 280 35.39 -15.55 -18.00
CA ALA A 280 35.06 -14.14 -18.22
C ALA A 280 35.16 -13.33 -16.91
N ALA A 281 35.74 -12.14 -16.97
CA ALA A 281 35.76 -11.22 -15.83
C ALA A 281 34.37 -10.61 -15.62
N MET A 282 33.89 -10.58 -14.38
CA MET A 282 32.57 -10.02 -14.04
C MET A 282 32.47 -8.51 -14.32
N SER A 283 33.60 -7.82 -14.31
CA SER A 283 33.71 -6.41 -14.69
C SER A 283 33.48 -6.23 -16.19
N GLY A 284 32.40 -5.54 -16.57
CA GLY A 284 32.10 -5.20 -17.96
C GLY A 284 31.09 -6.10 -18.65
N LEU A 285 30.76 -7.28 -18.10
CA LEU A 285 29.71 -8.17 -18.65
C LEU A 285 28.35 -7.47 -18.74
N LYS A 286 27.98 -6.70 -17.72
CA LYS A 286 26.75 -5.90 -17.72
C LYS A 286 26.73 -4.86 -18.85
N THR A 287 27.86 -4.19 -19.09
CA THR A 287 27.99 -3.19 -20.16
C THR A 287 27.86 -3.85 -21.53
N GLU A 288 28.47 -5.03 -21.70
CA GLU A 288 28.43 -5.79 -22.94
C GLU A 288 27.05 -6.39 -23.24
N LEU A 289 26.34 -6.83 -22.19
CA LEU A 289 24.92 -7.22 -22.28
C LEU A 289 24.05 -6.07 -22.77
N ARG A 290 24.18 -4.89 -22.16
CA ARG A 290 23.45 -3.68 -22.58
C ARG A 290 23.83 -3.19 -23.98
N ARG A 291 25.03 -3.53 -24.45
CA ARG A 291 25.47 -3.22 -25.82
C ARG A 291 24.77 -4.10 -26.86
N ARG A 292 24.50 -5.37 -26.52
CA ARG A 292 23.81 -6.32 -27.41
C ARG A 292 22.29 -6.23 -27.32
N ASP A 293 21.79 -5.90 -26.15
CA ASP A 293 20.37 -5.61 -25.91
C ASP A 293 20.25 -4.36 -25.03
N SER A 294 19.89 -3.24 -25.65
CA SER A 294 19.71 -1.96 -24.95
C SER A 294 18.54 -1.97 -23.97
N GLY A 295 17.62 -2.94 -24.08
CA GLY A 295 16.51 -3.16 -23.17
C GLY A 295 16.86 -4.03 -21.96
N PHE A 296 18.07 -4.60 -21.90
CA PHE A 296 18.45 -5.51 -20.82
C PHE A 296 18.51 -4.80 -19.45
N SER A 297 17.64 -5.25 -18.54
CA SER A 297 17.60 -4.82 -17.15
C SER A 297 17.36 -6.04 -16.26
N GLU A 298 18.29 -6.27 -15.34
CA GLU A 298 18.19 -7.38 -14.38
C GLU A 298 17.01 -7.20 -13.43
N ARG A 299 16.65 -5.94 -13.16
CA ARG A 299 15.45 -5.59 -12.38
C ARG A 299 14.17 -5.95 -13.13
N ALA A 300 14.12 -5.71 -14.45
CA ALA A 300 12.99 -6.10 -15.29
C ALA A 300 12.79 -7.62 -15.36
N LEU A 301 13.82 -8.39 -15.01
CA LEU A 301 13.79 -9.85 -14.91
C LEU A 301 13.55 -10.35 -13.47
N GLY A 302 13.30 -9.45 -12.52
CA GLY A 302 13.01 -9.80 -11.13
C GLY A 302 14.22 -9.93 -10.20
N TYR A 303 15.43 -9.56 -10.64
CA TYR A 303 16.65 -9.66 -9.83
C TYR A 303 17.01 -8.31 -9.19
N GLY A 304 17.37 -8.31 -7.91
CA GLY A 304 17.78 -7.13 -7.15
C GLY A 304 19.13 -6.54 -7.57
N GLY A 305 19.89 -7.26 -8.41
CA GLY A 305 21.11 -6.75 -9.02
C GLY A 305 21.77 -7.77 -9.94
N PHE A 306 22.77 -7.32 -10.70
CA PHE A 306 23.48 -8.15 -11.69
C PHE A 306 24.15 -9.39 -11.06
N LEU A 307 24.70 -9.25 -9.86
CA LEU A 307 25.29 -10.39 -9.15
C LEU A 307 24.26 -11.45 -8.74
N GLN A 308 23.02 -11.06 -8.49
CA GLN A 308 21.94 -12.00 -8.20
C GLN A 308 21.44 -12.67 -9.48
N PHE A 309 21.43 -11.95 -10.61
CA PHE A 309 21.11 -12.49 -11.92
C PHE A 309 22.15 -13.52 -12.42
N CYS A 310 23.44 -13.30 -12.14
CA CYS A 310 24.52 -14.21 -12.55
C CYS A 310 24.75 -15.42 -11.63
N ARG A 311 24.00 -15.55 -10.53
CA ARG A 311 24.12 -16.65 -9.56
C ARG A 311 23.09 -17.73 -9.84
#